data_AF-A0A8J7DBA1-F1
#
_entry.id   AF-A0A8J7DBA1-F1
#
_cell.length_a   1.000
_cell.length_b   1.000
_cell.length_c   1.000
_cell.angle_alpha   90.00
_cell.angle_beta   90.00
_cell.angle_gamma   90.00
#
_symmetry.space_group_name_H-M   'P 1'
#
loop_
_entity.id
_entity.type
_entity.pdbx_description
1 polymer ?
#
loop_
_entity_poly.entity_id
_entity_poly.type
_entity_poly.pdbx_seq_one_letter_code
_entity_poly.pdbx_strand_id
1 'polypeptide(L)'
;MARSRKAAPALDLSARSFWPKSTELVSLEFTVTPPTDCNLYPQYTTGLHAWFLDQIRQLDADLSAYLHDGESEKPFSLSGLSGQFVSHSQSLQLLASQPYQWRVSGFSQPTVAGLAHWLRQLPDEIGLKNAPLQIDSVQLAAPPMTYAKLLRQGKQTSGSVSLSFTSPTSFRRKGHHLPLPWPTNVFHSYLRRWNHFASKPADPDAFLDWVDDYVIIQRHQMESVKVAAGKRGSVTGFTGAVTYGLDRRAADPPEFQTLFYALTQLAPYCGTGHKTTFGLGETQLGWQSDQAAPEVPSMQQVLAERIDELTALFTAQRQRQGGRRAQDTAEKWATILARREQGDSLQEIAEQMQLPYETAKTYSKLARRAAQESHSP
;
A
#
# COMPACT_ATOMS: atom_id res chain seq x y z
N MET A 1 -16.82 23.76 4.87
CA MET A 1 -17.95 22.84 5.14
C MET A 1 -17.72 21.57 4.34
N ALA A 2 -17.15 20.53 4.96
CA ALA A 2 -17.00 19.23 4.33
C ALA A 2 -18.41 18.64 4.11
N ARG A 3 -18.78 18.40 2.85
CA ARG A 3 -19.97 17.58 2.57
C ARG A 3 -19.69 16.21 3.18
N SER A 4 -20.47 15.81 4.19
CA SER A 4 -20.55 14.43 4.64
C SER A 4 -20.82 13.58 3.39
N ARG A 5 -19.82 12.78 2.97
CA ARG A 5 -19.98 11.81 1.89
C ARG A 5 -21.00 10.81 2.41
N LYS A 6 -22.20 10.83 1.83
CA LYS A 6 -23.20 9.78 2.05
C LYS A 6 -22.51 8.44 1.78
N ALA A 7 -22.45 7.57 2.78
CA ALA A 7 -21.83 6.25 2.64
C ALA A 7 -22.43 5.53 1.43
N ALA A 8 -21.57 4.87 0.65
CA ALA A 8 -22.05 4.09 -0.47
C ALA A 8 -22.98 2.97 0.05
N PRO A 9 -24.01 2.56 -0.71
CA PRO A 9 -24.80 1.42 -0.30
C PRO A 9 -23.92 0.16 -0.28
N ALA A 10 -24.16 -0.73 0.69
CA ALA A 10 -23.57 -2.06 0.73
C ALA A 10 -23.90 -2.82 -0.56
N LEU A 11 -22.93 -3.60 -1.04
CA LEU A 11 -23.11 -4.52 -2.15
C LEU A 11 -24.01 -5.67 -1.70
N ASP A 12 -25.02 -5.96 -2.51
CA ASP A 12 -25.77 -7.21 -2.40
C ASP A 12 -24.90 -8.34 -2.98
N LEU A 13 -24.25 -9.12 -2.11
CA LEU A 13 -23.38 -10.23 -2.50
C LEU A 13 -24.12 -11.38 -3.20
N SER A 14 -25.46 -11.40 -3.14
CA SER A 14 -26.30 -12.35 -3.88
C SER A 14 -26.60 -11.90 -5.32
N ALA A 15 -26.24 -10.67 -5.68
CA ALA A 15 -26.51 -10.11 -6.99
C ALA A 15 -25.80 -10.88 -8.11
N ARG A 16 -26.50 -11.05 -9.25
CA ARG A 16 -25.94 -11.71 -10.44
C ARG A 16 -24.71 -10.99 -11.01
N SER A 17 -24.65 -9.67 -10.88
CA SER A 17 -23.56 -8.84 -11.37
C SER A 17 -23.35 -7.64 -10.44
N PHE A 18 -22.12 -7.41 -10.01
CA PHE A 18 -21.76 -6.26 -9.17
C PHE A 18 -21.42 -5.01 -10.01
N TRP A 19 -20.91 -5.21 -11.22
CA TRP A 19 -20.51 -4.16 -12.16
C TRP A 19 -20.59 -4.64 -13.62
N PRO A 20 -20.54 -3.75 -14.63
CA PRO A 20 -20.50 -4.15 -16.04
C PRO A 20 -19.29 -5.03 -16.36
N LYS A 21 -19.46 -5.99 -17.29
CA LYS A 21 -18.38 -6.92 -17.71
C LYS A 21 -17.15 -6.25 -18.31
N SER A 22 -17.32 -5.03 -18.84
CA SER A 22 -16.23 -4.22 -19.41
C SER A 22 -15.43 -3.44 -18.36
N THR A 23 -15.77 -3.58 -17.07
CA THR A 23 -15.07 -2.87 -15.97
C THR A 23 -13.64 -3.37 -15.88
N GLU A 24 -12.70 -2.42 -15.79
CA GLU A 24 -11.25 -2.71 -15.70
C GLU A 24 -10.70 -2.27 -14.34
N LEU A 25 -11.42 -1.41 -13.62
CA LEU A 25 -11.01 -0.81 -12.35
C LEU A 25 -12.15 -0.90 -11.33
N VAL A 26 -11.89 -1.48 -10.16
CA VAL A 26 -12.80 -1.49 -9.01
C VAL A 26 -12.02 -1.25 -7.73
N SER A 27 -12.66 -0.60 -6.76
CA SER A 27 -12.14 -0.49 -5.40
C SER A 27 -13.25 -0.85 -4.42
N LEU A 28 -12.98 -1.84 -3.58
CA LEU A 28 -13.88 -2.36 -2.57
C LEU A 28 -13.43 -1.85 -1.20
N GLU A 29 -14.40 -1.51 -0.35
CA GLU A 29 -14.20 -1.19 1.06
C GLU A 29 -14.98 -2.20 1.89
N PHE A 30 -14.26 -2.91 2.76
CA PHE A 30 -14.78 -3.86 3.72
C PHE A 30 -14.91 -3.14 5.06
N THR A 31 -16.09 -3.20 5.66
CA THR A 31 -16.27 -2.88 7.08
C THR A 31 -16.11 -4.17 7.86
N VAL A 32 -15.21 -4.18 8.83
CA VAL A 32 -14.89 -5.36 9.62
C VAL A 32 -14.83 -5.04 11.11
N THR A 33 -15.24 -5.99 11.95
CA THR A 33 -15.26 -5.83 13.41
C THR A 33 -14.65 -7.06 14.06
N PRO A 34 -13.76 -6.93 15.06
CA PRO A 34 -13.28 -8.10 15.79
C PRO A 34 -14.40 -8.61 16.73
N PRO A 35 -14.59 -9.93 16.88
CA PRO A 35 -15.65 -10.47 17.73
C PRO A 35 -15.41 -10.20 19.23
N THR A 36 -14.14 -10.03 19.62
CA THR A 36 -13.70 -9.64 20.96
C THR A 36 -12.51 -8.70 20.84
N ASP A 37 -12.25 -7.89 21.87
CA ASP A 37 -11.05 -7.06 21.92
C ASP A 37 -9.80 -7.93 21.72
N CYS A 38 -8.93 -7.55 20.80
CA CYS A 38 -7.79 -8.37 20.42
C CYS A 38 -6.56 -7.53 20.07
N ASN A 39 -5.38 -8.13 20.26
CA ASN A 39 -4.11 -7.48 19.95
C ASN A 39 -3.76 -7.69 18.48
N LEU A 40 -3.59 -6.59 17.74
CA LEU A 40 -3.11 -6.58 16.38
C LEU A 40 -1.58 -6.53 16.36
N TYR A 41 -0.97 -7.52 15.73
CA TYR A 41 0.48 -7.57 15.59
C TYR A 41 0.97 -6.53 14.55
N PRO A 42 2.17 -5.93 14.69
CA PRO A 42 2.53 -4.73 13.91
C PRO A 42 2.58 -4.95 12.39
N GLN A 43 2.86 -6.17 11.95
CA GLN A 43 3.01 -6.57 10.54
C GLN A 43 1.72 -7.16 9.93
N TYR A 44 0.57 -6.85 10.52
CA TYR A 44 -0.74 -7.35 10.08
C TYR A 44 -1.06 -7.09 8.61
N THR A 45 -0.51 -6.04 7.98
CA THR A 45 -0.72 -5.77 6.55
C THR A 45 -0.09 -6.84 5.65
N THR A 46 0.96 -7.52 6.10
CA THR A 46 1.49 -8.72 5.42
C THR A 46 0.54 -9.90 5.59
N GLY A 47 -0.14 -10.00 6.74
CA GLY A 47 -1.21 -10.97 6.97
C GLY A 47 -2.41 -10.75 6.04
N LEU A 48 -2.88 -9.50 5.92
CA LEU A 48 -3.96 -9.13 4.99
C LEU A 48 -3.60 -9.47 3.54
N HIS A 49 -2.36 -9.17 3.12
CA HIS A 49 -1.86 -9.53 1.80
C HIS A 49 -1.87 -11.05 1.57
N ALA A 50 -1.32 -11.81 2.52
CA ALA A 50 -1.26 -13.26 2.42
C ALA A 50 -2.66 -13.89 2.42
N TRP A 51 -3.54 -13.43 3.31
CA TRP A 51 -4.93 -13.87 3.37
C TRP A 51 -5.66 -13.62 2.05
N PHE A 52 -5.56 -12.40 1.50
CA PHE A 52 -6.20 -12.07 0.21
C PHE A 52 -5.72 -12.99 -0.93
N LEU A 53 -4.41 -13.17 -1.08
CA LEU A 53 -3.87 -14.04 -2.12
C LEU A 53 -4.24 -15.51 -1.92
N ASP A 54 -4.35 -15.96 -0.67
CA ASP A 54 -4.80 -17.30 -0.32
C ASP A 54 -6.26 -17.51 -0.72
N GLN A 55 -7.14 -16.54 -0.43
CA GLN A 55 -8.54 -16.55 -0.87
C GLN A 55 -8.66 -16.63 -2.39
N ILE A 56 -7.87 -15.81 -3.12
CA ILE A 56 -7.85 -15.89 -4.58
C ILE A 56 -7.31 -17.25 -5.05
N ARG A 57 -6.27 -17.80 -4.41
CA ARG A 57 -5.67 -19.10 -4.79
C ARG A 57 -6.66 -20.26 -4.65
N GLN A 58 -7.49 -20.24 -3.61
CA GLN A 58 -8.52 -21.27 -3.39
C GLN A 58 -9.58 -21.28 -4.51
N LEU A 59 -9.81 -20.13 -5.15
CA LEU A 59 -10.74 -19.96 -6.26
C LEU A 59 -10.08 -20.23 -7.62
N ASP A 60 -8.91 -19.63 -7.83
CA ASP A 60 -8.17 -19.63 -9.08
C ASP A 60 -6.66 -19.49 -8.78
N ALA A 61 -5.96 -20.62 -8.87
CA ALA A 61 -4.54 -20.69 -8.60
C ALA A 61 -3.71 -19.89 -9.62
N ASP A 62 -4.12 -19.86 -10.89
CA ASP A 62 -3.43 -19.15 -11.96
C ASP A 62 -3.57 -17.64 -11.79
N LEU A 63 -4.76 -17.18 -11.39
CA LEU A 63 -4.97 -15.78 -11.04
C LEU A 63 -4.12 -15.38 -9.83
N SER A 64 -4.09 -16.19 -8.77
CA SER A 64 -3.26 -15.88 -7.59
C SER A 64 -1.77 -15.80 -7.95
N ALA A 65 -1.28 -16.70 -8.79
CA ALA A 65 0.08 -16.65 -9.34
C ALA A 65 0.30 -15.36 -10.15
N TYR A 66 -0.63 -14.96 -11.02
CA TYR A 66 -0.55 -13.68 -11.75
C TYR A 66 -0.48 -12.46 -10.80
N LEU A 67 -1.22 -12.46 -9.69
CA LEU A 67 -1.15 -11.39 -8.67
C LEU A 67 0.16 -11.41 -7.87
N HIS A 68 0.74 -12.60 -7.66
CA HIS A 68 1.89 -12.78 -6.77
C HIS A 68 3.24 -12.76 -7.49
N ASP A 69 3.39 -13.54 -8.56
CA ASP A 69 4.64 -13.97 -9.20
C ASP A 69 5.10 -13.06 -10.35
N GLY A 70 4.29 -12.08 -10.75
CA GLY A 70 4.68 -11.14 -11.80
C GLY A 70 5.91 -10.30 -11.43
N GLU A 71 6.94 -10.32 -12.28
CA GLU A 71 8.04 -9.33 -12.25
C GLU A 71 7.58 -7.94 -12.73
N SER A 72 6.36 -7.85 -13.28
CA SER A 72 5.73 -6.62 -13.75
C SER A 72 4.92 -5.90 -12.66
N GLU A 73 4.26 -4.80 -13.02
CA GLU A 73 3.36 -4.08 -12.11
C GLU A 73 2.22 -5.00 -11.62
N LYS A 74 1.99 -5.03 -10.31
CA LYS A 74 0.93 -5.85 -9.72
C LYS A 74 -0.44 -5.20 -9.98
N PRO A 75 -1.46 -5.94 -10.45
CA PRO A 75 -2.75 -5.39 -10.89
C PRO A 75 -3.74 -5.12 -9.76
N PHE A 76 -3.26 -4.97 -8.52
CA PHE A 76 -4.08 -4.73 -7.34
C PHE A 76 -3.37 -3.87 -6.29
N SER A 77 -4.14 -3.32 -5.36
CA SER A 77 -3.64 -2.65 -4.16
C SER A 77 -4.50 -3.02 -2.95
N LEU A 78 -3.89 -2.94 -1.77
CA LEU A 78 -4.51 -3.20 -0.47
C LEU A 78 -4.21 -2.04 0.47
N SER A 79 -5.18 -1.62 1.28
CA SER A 79 -4.92 -0.71 2.40
C SER A 79 -4.49 -1.48 3.66
N GLY A 80 -3.99 -0.74 4.66
CA GLY A 80 -4.04 -1.21 6.04
C GLY A 80 -5.46 -1.09 6.62
N LEU A 81 -5.62 -1.44 7.88
CA LEU A 81 -6.86 -1.17 8.59
C LEU A 81 -6.92 0.32 8.93
N SER A 82 -8.06 0.96 8.70
CA SER A 82 -8.36 2.30 9.22
C SER A 82 -9.47 2.22 10.25
N GLY A 83 -9.38 3.02 11.31
CA GLY A 83 -10.33 3.01 12.42
C GLY A 83 -9.68 3.59 13.67
N GLN A 84 -10.38 3.50 14.80
CA GLN A 84 -9.84 3.92 16.09
C GLN A 84 -9.07 2.75 16.71
N PHE A 85 -7.76 2.93 16.90
CA PHE A 85 -6.89 1.97 17.55
C PHE A 85 -6.62 2.43 18.98
N VAL A 86 -6.59 1.49 19.93
CA VAL A 86 -6.07 1.77 21.28
C VAL A 86 -4.64 1.31 21.35
N SER A 87 -3.73 2.22 21.70
CA SER A 87 -2.34 1.88 21.99
C SER A 87 -2.22 1.53 23.47
N HIS A 88 -1.94 0.27 23.80
CA HIS A 88 -1.65 -0.14 25.18
C HIS A 88 -0.29 -0.84 25.24
N SER A 89 0.64 -0.28 26.03
CA SER A 89 1.91 -0.89 26.46
C SER A 89 2.55 -1.86 25.45
N GLN A 90 2.88 -1.36 24.25
CA GLN A 90 3.54 -2.11 23.17
C GLN A 90 2.64 -3.02 22.28
N SER A 91 1.32 -2.88 22.36
CA SER A 91 0.38 -3.58 21.47
C SER A 91 -0.66 -2.63 20.90
N LEU A 92 -1.01 -2.85 19.63
CA LEU A 92 -2.22 -2.26 19.04
C LEU A 92 -3.39 -3.12 19.46
N GLN A 93 -4.45 -2.51 19.95
CA GLN A 93 -5.67 -3.20 20.27
C GLN A 93 -6.77 -2.78 19.31
N LEU A 94 -7.46 -3.78 18.75
CA LEU A 94 -8.74 -3.61 18.09
C LEU A 94 -9.84 -3.83 19.12
N LEU A 95 -10.85 -2.97 19.11
CA LEU A 95 -11.98 -3.05 20.03
C LEU A 95 -13.18 -3.69 19.33
N ALA A 96 -13.86 -4.62 19.99
CA ALA A 96 -15.06 -5.28 19.46
C ALA A 96 -16.25 -4.33 19.25
N SER A 97 -16.22 -3.17 19.88
CA SER A 97 -17.24 -2.13 19.73
C SER A 97 -17.00 -1.18 18.55
N GLN A 98 -15.86 -1.30 17.86
CA GLN A 98 -15.45 -0.36 16.82
C GLN A 98 -15.33 -1.04 15.45
N PRO A 99 -15.95 -0.48 14.40
CA PRO A 99 -15.72 -0.95 13.05
C PRO A 99 -14.39 -0.42 12.50
N TYR A 100 -13.72 -1.26 11.74
CA TYR A 100 -12.51 -0.94 10.99
C TYR A 100 -12.81 -1.04 9.50
N GLN A 101 -12.10 -0.26 8.68
CA GLN A 101 -12.20 -0.35 7.22
C GLN A 101 -10.93 -0.95 6.63
N TRP A 102 -11.10 -1.75 5.59
CA TRP A 102 -10.03 -2.30 4.78
C TRP A 102 -10.41 -2.22 3.31
N ARG A 103 -9.45 -1.89 2.43
CA ARG A 103 -9.71 -1.73 1.01
C ARG A 103 -8.92 -2.71 0.16
N VAL A 104 -9.59 -3.21 -0.87
CA VAL A 104 -9.04 -4.05 -1.91
C VAL A 104 -9.42 -3.47 -3.26
N SER A 105 -8.43 -3.19 -4.10
CA SER A 105 -8.66 -2.61 -5.42
C SER A 105 -8.03 -3.48 -6.50
N GLY A 106 -8.73 -3.65 -7.61
CA GLY A 106 -8.22 -4.32 -8.81
C GLY A 106 -8.24 -3.36 -9.99
N PHE A 107 -7.18 -3.37 -10.80
CA PHE A 107 -7.02 -2.42 -11.91
C PHE A 107 -6.55 -3.07 -13.22
N SER A 108 -6.84 -4.35 -13.38
CA SER A 108 -6.80 -5.07 -14.66
C SER A 108 -8.08 -5.89 -14.82
N GLN A 109 -8.53 -6.12 -16.07
CA GLN A 109 -9.75 -6.88 -16.32
C GLN A 109 -9.74 -8.30 -15.72
N PRO A 110 -8.65 -9.10 -15.82
CA PRO A 110 -8.58 -10.41 -15.14
C PRO A 110 -8.75 -10.30 -13.63
N THR A 111 -8.09 -9.32 -13.00
CA THR A 111 -8.19 -9.09 -11.55
C THR A 111 -9.61 -8.68 -11.15
N VAL A 112 -10.24 -7.76 -11.89
CA VAL A 112 -11.61 -7.33 -11.63
C VAL A 112 -12.62 -8.48 -11.77
N ALA A 113 -12.44 -9.34 -12.77
CA ALA A 113 -13.26 -10.54 -12.92
C ALA A 113 -13.07 -11.51 -11.75
N GLY A 114 -11.82 -11.71 -11.33
CA GLY A 114 -11.47 -12.52 -10.15
C GLY A 114 -12.08 -11.97 -8.86
N LEU A 115 -12.03 -10.66 -8.63
CA LEU A 115 -12.67 -10.03 -7.47
C LEU A 115 -14.19 -10.23 -7.47
N ALA A 116 -14.84 -10.17 -8.64
CA ALA A 116 -16.27 -10.49 -8.73
C ALA A 116 -16.57 -11.95 -8.41
N HIS A 117 -15.69 -12.88 -8.79
CA HIS A 117 -15.84 -14.29 -8.43
C HIS A 117 -15.64 -14.50 -6.93
N TRP A 118 -14.60 -13.89 -6.36
CA TRP A 118 -14.27 -13.95 -4.95
C TRP A 118 -15.38 -13.42 -4.04
N LEU A 119 -15.99 -12.28 -4.39
CA LEU A 119 -17.10 -11.71 -3.61
C LEU A 119 -18.31 -12.66 -3.44
N ARG A 120 -18.52 -13.61 -4.36
CA ARG A 120 -19.61 -14.60 -4.27
C ARG A 120 -19.32 -15.75 -3.31
N GLN A 121 -18.05 -15.95 -2.99
CA GLN A 121 -17.56 -16.98 -2.06
C GLN A 121 -16.79 -16.33 -0.91
N LEU A 122 -17.13 -15.07 -0.60
CA LEU A 122 -16.48 -14.33 0.44
C LEU A 122 -16.76 -15.03 1.78
N PRO A 123 -15.74 -15.40 2.56
CA PRO A 123 -15.96 -15.93 3.90
C PRO A 123 -16.51 -14.83 4.82
N ASP A 124 -17.11 -15.24 5.94
CA ASP A 124 -17.61 -14.31 6.94
C ASP A 124 -16.49 -13.63 7.76
N GLU A 125 -15.26 -14.17 7.72
CA GLU A 125 -14.14 -13.71 8.55
C GLU A 125 -12.81 -13.60 7.79
N ILE A 126 -12.06 -12.54 8.10
CA ILE A 126 -10.64 -12.39 7.78
C ILE A 126 -9.80 -12.94 8.94
N GLY A 127 -9.11 -14.05 8.70
CA GLY A 127 -8.23 -14.68 9.70
C GLY A 127 -6.86 -14.00 9.78
N LEU A 128 -6.63 -13.16 10.79
CA LEU A 128 -5.33 -12.55 11.08
C LEU A 128 -4.73 -13.05 12.40
N LYS A 129 -4.18 -14.28 12.41
CA LYS A 129 -3.56 -14.88 13.62
C LYS A 129 -4.49 -14.78 14.85
N ASN A 130 -4.13 -13.91 15.80
CA ASN A 130 -4.81 -13.68 17.07
C ASN A 130 -5.81 -12.50 17.02
N ALA A 131 -6.10 -11.97 15.83
CA ALA A 131 -7.03 -10.88 15.59
C ALA A 131 -8.02 -11.23 14.45
N PRO A 132 -8.92 -12.22 14.64
CA PRO A 132 -9.97 -12.51 13.66
C PRO A 132 -10.88 -11.30 13.45
N LEU A 133 -11.29 -11.04 12.21
CA LEU A 133 -12.15 -9.90 11.86
C LEU A 133 -13.38 -10.37 11.09
N GLN A 134 -14.55 -10.18 11.67
CA GLN A 134 -15.82 -10.48 11.00
C GLN A 134 -16.09 -9.44 9.92
N ILE A 135 -16.54 -9.87 8.75
CA ILE A 135 -16.87 -9.00 7.61
C ILE A 135 -18.34 -8.59 7.73
N ASP A 136 -18.57 -7.35 8.13
CA ASP A 136 -19.92 -6.83 8.35
C ASP A 136 -20.59 -6.42 7.03
N SER A 137 -19.82 -5.79 6.14
CA SER A 137 -20.33 -5.37 4.83
C SER A 137 -19.19 -5.08 3.85
N VAL A 138 -19.53 -5.12 2.56
CA VAL A 138 -18.64 -4.69 1.47
C VAL A 138 -19.32 -3.60 0.65
N GLN A 139 -18.59 -2.55 0.31
CA GLN A 139 -19.07 -1.40 -0.45
C GLN A 139 -18.09 -1.06 -1.58
N LEU A 140 -18.54 -0.25 -2.54
CA LEU A 140 -17.66 0.34 -3.54
C LEU A 140 -17.00 1.60 -2.96
N ALA A 141 -15.70 1.53 -2.71
CA ALA A 141 -14.89 2.68 -2.28
C ALA A 141 -14.75 3.74 -3.39
N ALA A 142 -14.79 3.27 -4.64
CA ALA A 142 -14.77 4.09 -5.85
C ALA A 142 -15.66 3.43 -6.92
N PRO A 143 -16.29 4.21 -7.82
CA PRO A 143 -17.18 3.65 -8.84
C PRO A 143 -16.44 2.71 -9.80
N PRO A 144 -17.10 1.67 -10.34
CA PRO A 144 -16.53 0.85 -11.41
C PRO A 144 -16.13 1.71 -12.62
N MET A 145 -14.93 1.50 -13.16
CA MET A 145 -14.34 2.36 -14.18
C MET A 145 -13.60 1.56 -15.27
N THR A 146 -13.31 2.24 -16.38
CA THR A 146 -12.47 1.76 -17.47
C THR A 146 -11.41 2.82 -17.80
N TYR A 147 -10.27 2.42 -18.34
CA TYR A 147 -9.21 3.34 -18.76
C TYR A 147 -9.71 4.31 -19.83
N ALA A 148 -10.57 3.85 -20.74
CA ALA A 148 -11.22 4.71 -21.74
C ALA A 148 -12.13 5.78 -21.10
N LYS A 149 -12.83 5.45 -20.01
CA LYS A 149 -13.67 6.40 -19.27
C LYS A 149 -12.83 7.39 -18.47
N LEU A 150 -11.74 6.95 -17.84
CA LEU A 150 -10.77 7.84 -17.19
C LEU A 150 -10.21 8.87 -18.18
N LEU A 151 -9.80 8.43 -19.37
CA LEU A 151 -9.28 9.33 -20.41
C LEU A 151 -10.32 10.36 -20.86
N ARG A 152 -11.58 9.92 -21.05
CA ARG A 152 -12.68 10.82 -21.40
C ARG A 152 -12.95 11.85 -20.30
N GLN A 153 -12.93 11.43 -19.03
CA GLN A 153 -13.07 12.35 -17.89
C GLN A 153 -11.89 13.31 -17.81
N GLY A 154 -10.66 12.84 -18.07
CA GLY A 154 -9.47 13.68 -18.10
C GLY A 154 -9.59 14.82 -19.12
N LYS A 155 -10.14 14.55 -20.30
CA LYS A 155 -10.38 15.56 -21.36
C LYS A 155 -11.39 16.63 -20.95
N GLN A 156 -12.30 16.30 -20.04
CA GLN A 156 -13.36 17.19 -19.55
C GLN A 156 -12.97 17.90 -18.24
N THR A 157 -11.84 17.54 -17.65
CA THR A 157 -11.38 18.08 -16.37
C THR A 157 -10.46 19.28 -16.61
N SER A 158 -10.56 20.27 -15.74
CA SER A 158 -9.72 21.46 -15.77
C SER A 158 -9.49 21.97 -14.35
N GLY A 159 -8.47 22.81 -14.16
CA GLY A 159 -8.14 23.40 -12.87
C GLY A 159 -7.19 22.54 -12.03
N SER A 160 -7.12 22.84 -10.74
CA SER A 160 -6.26 22.13 -9.80
C SER A 160 -6.88 20.83 -9.31
N VAL A 161 -6.03 19.88 -8.95
CA VAL A 161 -6.43 18.57 -8.42
C VAL A 161 -5.80 18.36 -7.06
N SER A 162 -6.54 17.76 -6.15
CA SER A 162 -6.04 17.44 -4.82
C SER A 162 -6.06 15.94 -4.58
N LEU A 163 -5.02 15.46 -3.92
CA LEU A 163 -4.86 14.07 -3.48
C LEU A 163 -4.57 14.04 -1.99
N SER A 164 -5.19 13.10 -1.30
CA SER A 164 -4.88 12.74 0.09
C SER A 164 -4.25 11.36 0.16
N PHE A 165 -3.16 11.24 0.90
CA PHE A 165 -2.41 10.01 1.15
C PHE A 165 -2.75 9.53 2.57
N THR A 166 -3.67 8.58 2.66
CA THR A 166 -4.22 8.08 3.94
C THR A 166 -3.42 6.94 4.54
N SER A 167 -2.34 6.54 3.89
CA SER A 167 -1.32 5.65 4.44
C SER A 167 0.08 6.09 4.00
N PRO A 168 1.15 5.65 4.70
CA PRO A 168 2.52 6.01 4.36
C PRO A 168 2.83 5.78 2.88
N THR A 169 3.19 6.86 2.19
CA THR A 169 3.55 6.88 0.77
C THR A 169 5.03 7.20 0.63
N SER A 170 5.77 6.46 -0.21
CA SER A 170 7.21 6.72 -0.38
C SER A 170 7.70 6.36 -1.77
N PHE A 171 8.65 7.17 -2.25
CA PHE A 171 9.37 6.93 -3.50
C PHE A 171 10.83 6.60 -3.23
N ARG A 172 11.53 6.12 -4.25
CA ARG A 172 12.98 5.93 -4.22
C ARG A 172 13.64 6.98 -5.10
N ARG A 173 14.67 7.65 -4.59
CA ARG A 173 15.49 8.60 -5.35
C ARG A 173 16.96 8.40 -4.97
N LYS A 174 17.79 8.04 -5.96
CA LYS A 174 19.24 7.80 -5.78
C LYS A 174 19.57 6.87 -4.60
N GLY A 175 18.79 5.80 -4.43
CA GLY A 175 18.98 4.82 -3.34
C GLY A 175 18.30 5.17 -2.00
N HIS A 176 17.84 6.41 -1.82
CA HIS A 176 17.19 6.87 -0.60
C HIS A 176 15.66 6.89 -0.74
N HIS A 177 14.95 6.92 0.38
CA HIS A 177 13.53 7.24 0.38
C HIS A 177 13.32 8.73 0.09
N LEU A 178 12.28 9.05 -0.68
CA LEU A 178 11.80 10.41 -0.89
C LEU A 178 10.41 10.52 -0.26
N PRO A 179 10.31 11.04 0.98
CA PRO A 179 9.06 11.18 1.71
C PRO A 179 8.34 12.49 1.32
N LEU A 180 8.23 12.77 0.02
CA LEU A 180 7.55 13.97 -0.48
C LEU A 180 6.72 13.64 -1.73
N PRO A 181 5.53 14.25 -1.89
CA PRO A 181 4.67 14.09 -3.07
C PRO A 181 5.18 14.93 -4.25
N TRP A 182 6.43 14.71 -4.65
CA TRP A 182 7.01 15.42 -5.79
C TRP A 182 6.27 15.04 -7.09
N PRO A 183 5.87 16.01 -7.96
CA PRO A 183 5.00 15.73 -9.11
C PRO A 183 5.48 14.59 -10.00
N THR A 184 6.73 14.63 -10.46
CA THR A 184 7.27 13.59 -11.36
C THR A 184 7.26 12.22 -10.72
N ASN A 185 7.52 12.11 -9.40
CA ASN A 185 7.47 10.83 -8.69
C ASN A 185 6.04 10.28 -8.54
N VAL A 186 5.08 11.14 -8.23
CA VAL A 186 3.66 10.80 -8.09
C VAL A 186 3.09 10.35 -9.43
N PHE A 187 3.28 11.15 -10.48
CA PHE A 187 2.74 10.83 -11.80
C PHE A 187 3.47 9.69 -12.48
N HIS A 188 4.77 9.51 -12.26
CA HIS A 188 5.48 8.30 -12.70
C HIS A 188 4.87 7.04 -12.08
N SER A 189 4.53 7.06 -10.78
CA SER A 189 3.89 5.91 -10.12
C SER A 189 2.59 5.48 -10.81
N TYR A 190 1.74 6.43 -11.21
CA TYR A 190 0.51 6.11 -11.92
C TYR A 190 0.77 5.72 -13.37
N LEU A 191 1.70 6.40 -14.04
CA LEU A 191 2.05 6.17 -15.43
C LEU A 191 2.57 4.75 -15.67
N ARG A 192 3.39 4.19 -14.77
CA ARG A 192 3.85 2.79 -14.90
C ARG A 192 2.68 1.80 -14.97
N ARG A 193 1.67 1.99 -14.12
CA ARG A 193 0.47 1.14 -14.07
C ARG A 193 -0.44 1.41 -15.28
N TRP A 194 -0.62 2.68 -15.65
CA TRP A 194 -1.34 3.05 -16.86
C TRP A 194 -0.72 2.39 -18.10
N ASN A 195 0.59 2.52 -18.31
CA ASN A 195 1.27 1.96 -19.47
C ASN A 195 1.26 0.42 -19.49
N HIS A 196 1.13 -0.21 -18.33
CA HIS A 196 1.07 -1.67 -18.26
C HIS A 196 -0.34 -2.21 -18.53
N PHE A 197 -1.40 -1.52 -18.07
CA PHE A 197 -2.77 -2.05 -18.09
C PHE A 197 -3.71 -1.36 -19.09
N ALA A 198 -3.45 -0.12 -19.47
CA ALA A 198 -4.28 0.61 -20.41
C ALA A 198 -3.92 0.25 -21.86
N SER A 199 -4.90 0.29 -22.75
CA SER A 199 -4.71 0.05 -24.19
C SER A 199 -3.98 1.17 -24.94
N LYS A 200 -3.76 2.32 -24.29
CA LYS A 200 -3.10 3.50 -24.88
C LYS A 200 -1.96 3.98 -23.97
N PRO A 201 -0.79 3.33 -24.03
CA PRO A 201 0.37 3.80 -23.28
C PRO A 201 0.84 5.16 -23.81
N ALA A 202 1.51 5.92 -22.94
CA ALA A 202 2.18 7.16 -23.30
C ALA A 202 3.70 7.01 -23.16
N ASP A 203 4.44 7.84 -23.88
CA ASP A 203 5.89 7.94 -23.72
C ASP A 203 6.22 8.40 -22.29
N PRO A 204 6.92 7.58 -21.48
CA PRO A 204 7.24 7.93 -20.11
C PRO A 204 8.10 9.18 -19.98
N ASP A 205 9.14 9.32 -20.82
CA ASP A 205 10.12 10.38 -20.65
C ASP A 205 9.49 11.71 -21.07
N ALA A 206 8.84 11.75 -22.23
CA ALA A 206 8.19 12.96 -22.72
C ALA A 206 7.09 13.47 -21.77
N PHE A 207 6.28 12.56 -21.20
CA PHE A 207 5.24 12.96 -20.26
C PHE A 207 5.83 13.42 -18.91
N LEU A 208 6.87 12.76 -18.41
CA LEU A 208 7.48 13.12 -17.12
C LEU A 208 8.28 14.43 -17.20
N ASP A 209 8.92 14.72 -18.32
CA ASP A 209 9.54 16.02 -18.58
C ASP A 209 8.47 17.12 -18.59
N TRP A 210 7.35 16.90 -19.28
CA TRP A 210 6.20 17.81 -19.23
C TRP A 210 5.64 17.99 -17.81
N VAL A 211 5.60 16.92 -16.99
CA VAL A 211 5.20 17.03 -15.58
C VAL A 211 6.17 17.89 -14.78
N ASP A 212 7.48 17.72 -14.97
CA ASP A 212 8.50 18.51 -14.26
C ASP A 212 8.44 20.00 -14.62
N ASP A 213 8.20 20.29 -15.90
CA ASP A 213 8.14 21.66 -16.43
C ASP A 213 6.85 22.41 -16.03
N TYR A 214 5.72 21.70 -15.94
CA TYR A 214 4.41 22.37 -15.91
C TYR A 214 3.49 22.01 -14.75
N VAL A 215 3.77 20.95 -13.97
CA VAL A 215 2.95 20.59 -12.80
C VAL A 215 3.54 21.19 -11.54
N ILE A 216 2.80 22.10 -10.91
CA ILE A 216 3.24 22.81 -9.70
C ILE A 216 2.48 22.35 -8.45
N ILE A 217 3.15 22.35 -7.30
CA ILE A 217 2.49 22.18 -6.00
C ILE A 217 1.92 23.54 -5.58
N GLN A 218 0.59 23.65 -5.50
CA GLN A 218 -0.10 24.88 -5.09
C GLN A 218 -0.36 24.93 -3.58
N ARG A 219 -0.59 23.77 -2.95
CA ARG A 219 -0.89 23.66 -1.52
C ARG A 219 -0.48 22.27 -1.04
N HIS A 220 0.05 22.15 0.17
CA HIS A 220 0.29 20.85 0.79
C HIS A 220 0.20 20.92 2.32
N GLN A 221 -0.14 19.79 2.93
CA GLN A 221 0.00 19.53 4.35
C GLN A 221 0.50 18.09 4.47
N MET A 222 1.75 17.93 4.90
CA MET A 222 2.43 16.64 4.92
C MET A 222 3.03 16.36 6.28
N GLU A 223 3.06 15.10 6.65
CA GLU A 223 3.83 14.60 7.77
C GLU A 223 4.72 13.46 7.29
N SER A 224 6.00 13.49 7.68
CA SER A 224 6.90 12.37 7.42
C SER A 224 6.68 11.29 8.47
N VAL A 225 6.60 10.04 8.03
CA VAL A 225 6.35 8.91 8.92
C VAL A 225 7.22 7.73 8.56
N LYS A 226 7.62 6.95 9.56
CA LYS A 226 8.44 5.75 9.39
C LYS A 226 7.62 4.50 9.69
N VAL A 227 7.67 3.51 8.80
CA VAL A 227 6.95 2.23 8.97
C VAL A 227 7.77 1.03 8.56
N ALA A 228 7.49 -0.12 9.18
CA ALA A 228 8.01 -1.40 8.72
C ALA A 228 7.40 -1.71 7.34
N ALA A 229 8.23 -2.18 6.39
CA ALA A 229 7.84 -2.23 4.98
C ALA A 229 7.69 -3.66 4.44
N GLY A 230 6.44 -4.14 4.36
CA GLY A 230 6.12 -5.46 3.81
C GLY A 230 6.96 -6.57 4.45
N LYS A 231 7.72 -7.30 3.63
CA LYS A 231 8.52 -8.46 4.08
C LYS A 231 9.84 -8.09 4.78
N ARG A 232 10.46 -6.96 4.44
CA ARG A 232 11.79 -6.58 4.97
C ARG A 232 12.01 -5.07 4.96
N GLY A 233 12.76 -4.60 5.95
CA GLY A 233 13.22 -3.22 6.03
C GLY A 233 12.18 -2.25 6.60
N SER A 234 12.55 -0.98 6.57
CA SER A 234 11.71 0.16 6.90
C SER A 234 11.50 1.06 5.68
N VAL A 235 10.47 1.90 5.74
CA VAL A 235 10.22 2.97 4.79
C VAL A 235 9.98 4.26 5.55
N THR A 236 10.77 5.28 5.23
CA THR A 236 10.39 6.67 5.52
C THR A 236 9.54 7.18 4.38
N GLY A 237 8.28 7.50 4.67
CA GLY A 237 7.29 8.00 3.73
C GLY A 237 6.62 9.25 4.26
N PHE A 238 5.51 9.61 3.62
CA PHE A 238 4.67 10.73 4.01
C PHE A 238 3.19 10.36 4.00
N THR A 239 2.42 11.10 4.79
CA THR A 239 0.95 11.10 4.82
C THR A 239 0.48 12.56 4.72
N GLY A 240 -0.79 12.77 4.38
CA GLY A 240 -1.36 14.12 4.28
C GLY A 240 -1.97 14.42 2.92
N ALA A 241 -2.06 15.68 2.52
CA ALA A 241 -2.75 16.08 1.29
C ALA A 241 -2.02 17.17 0.48
N VAL A 242 -2.04 17.03 -0.85
CA VAL A 242 -1.38 17.93 -1.81
C VAL A 242 -2.40 18.41 -2.85
N THR A 243 -2.27 19.65 -3.29
CA THR A 243 -2.93 20.19 -4.47
C THR A 243 -1.90 20.48 -5.55
N TYR A 244 -2.09 19.88 -6.72
CA TYR A 244 -1.35 20.20 -7.94
C TYR A 244 -2.14 21.16 -8.82
N GLY A 245 -1.43 22.06 -9.48
CA GLY A 245 -1.95 22.88 -10.56
C GLY A 245 -1.10 22.73 -11.80
N LEU A 246 -1.62 23.20 -12.93
CA LEU A 246 -0.90 23.28 -14.19
C LEU A 246 -0.52 24.73 -14.48
N ASP A 247 0.71 24.93 -14.95
CA ASP A 247 1.11 26.16 -15.62
C ASP A 247 0.24 26.40 -16.87
N ARG A 248 0.05 27.67 -17.27
CA ARG A 248 -0.76 27.99 -18.47
C ARG A 248 -0.16 27.41 -19.76
N ARG A 249 1.17 27.23 -19.80
CA ARG A 249 1.91 26.64 -20.92
C ARG A 249 1.68 25.13 -21.05
N ALA A 250 1.11 24.48 -20.02
CA ALA A 250 0.82 23.05 -20.03
C ALA A 250 -0.24 22.63 -21.08
N ALA A 251 -0.96 23.58 -21.66
CA ALA A 251 -2.03 23.30 -22.63
C ALA A 251 -1.54 22.68 -23.94
N ASP A 252 -0.24 22.77 -24.23
CA ASP A 252 0.41 22.18 -25.40
C ASP A 252 1.53 21.22 -24.96
N PRO A 253 1.46 19.90 -25.26
CA PRO A 253 0.41 19.25 -26.03
C PRO A 253 -0.79 18.82 -25.15
N PRO A 254 -2.04 18.93 -25.65
CA PRO A 254 -3.26 18.73 -24.85
C PRO A 254 -3.48 17.29 -24.36
N GLU A 255 -2.83 16.31 -25.01
CA GLU A 255 -2.84 14.91 -24.57
C GLU A 255 -2.18 14.71 -23.20
N PHE A 256 -1.14 15.48 -22.86
CA PHE A 256 -0.47 15.36 -21.57
C PHE A 256 -1.31 15.96 -20.44
N GLN A 257 -1.99 17.08 -20.70
CA GLN A 257 -3.00 17.59 -19.78
C GLN A 257 -4.14 16.58 -19.55
N THR A 258 -4.62 15.96 -20.63
CA THR A 258 -5.66 14.92 -20.55
C THR A 258 -5.19 13.73 -19.72
N LEU A 259 -3.95 13.26 -19.95
CA LEU A 259 -3.35 12.14 -19.24
C LEU A 259 -3.12 12.48 -17.75
N PHE A 260 -2.63 13.68 -17.44
CA PHE A 260 -2.47 14.16 -16.06
C PHE A 260 -3.77 14.03 -15.24
N TYR A 261 -4.90 14.49 -15.80
CA TYR A 261 -6.18 14.36 -15.13
C TYR A 261 -6.66 12.91 -15.07
N ALA A 262 -6.45 12.11 -16.12
CA ALA A 262 -6.79 10.69 -16.11
C ALA A 262 -6.00 9.89 -15.05
N LEU A 263 -4.70 10.14 -14.91
CA LEU A 263 -3.85 9.53 -13.89
C LEU A 263 -4.24 9.97 -12.47
N THR A 264 -4.65 11.22 -12.30
CA THR A 264 -5.22 11.69 -11.01
C THR A 264 -6.46 10.87 -10.63
N GLN A 265 -7.36 10.62 -11.59
CA GLN A 265 -8.56 9.80 -11.36
C GLN A 265 -8.25 8.31 -11.20
N LEU A 266 -7.10 7.83 -11.69
CA LEU A 266 -6.61 6.46 -11.46
C LEU A 266 -6.05 6.27 -10.04
N ALA A 267 -5.55 7.32 -9.41
CA ALA A 267 -4.85 7.25 -8.13
C ALA A 267 -5.62 6.49 -7.02
N PRO A 268 -6.94 6.66 -6.83
CA PRO A 268 -7.68 5.93 -5.80
C PRO A 268 -7.78 4.41 -6.01
N TYR A 269 -7.56 3.92 -7.22
CA TYR A 269 -7.66 2.50 -7.53
C TYR A 269 -6.33 1.78 -7.36
N CYS A 270 -5.20 2.46 -7.58
CA CYS A 270 -3.90 1.81 -7.61
C CYS A 270 -2.93 2.24 -6.51
N GLY A 271 -3.27 3.31 -5.79
CA GLY A 271 -2.40 3.94 -4.82
C GLY A 271 -1.15 4.57 -5.45
N THR A 272 -0.30 5.13 -4.59
CA THR A 272 0.86 5.92 -4.97
C THR A 272 2.15 5.33 -4.41
N GLY A 273 3.21 5.34 -5.21
CA GLY A 273 4.53 4.88 -4.81
C GLY A 273 4.64 3.35 -4.79
N HIS A 274 5.41 2.85 -3.82
CA HIS A 274 5.77 1.44 -3.72
C HIS A 274 5.02 0.74 -2.59
N LYS A 275 4.95 -0.60 -2.67
CA LYS A 275 4.31 -1.46 -1.66
C LYS A 275 2.81 -1.20 -1.49
N THR A 276 2.13 -0.77 -2.56
CA THR A 276 0.67 -0.60 -2.59
C THR A 276 -0.11 -1.88 -2.39
N THR A 277 0.53 -3.05 -2.54
CA THR A 277 -0.06 -4.35 -2.19
C THR A 277 0.10 -4.73 -0.72
N PHE A 278 0.76 -3.90 0.11
CA PHE A 278 1.07 -4.17 1.51
C PHE A 278 0.56 -3.07 2.45
N GLY A 279 -0.47 -2.32 2.05
CA GLY A 279 -1.08 -1.30 2.89
C GLY A 279 -0.46 0.09 2.83
N LEU A 280 0.54 0.31 1.96
CA LEU A 280 1.17 1.62 1.77
C LEU A 280 0.56 2.34 0.56
N GLY A 281 0.72 3.66 0.49
CA GLY A 281 0.40 4.42 -0.72
C GLY A 281 -1.09 4.61 -1.01
N GLU A 282 -1.99 4.23 -0.11
CA GLU A 282 -3.42 4.48 -0.26
C GLU A 282 -3.68 5.97 -0.51
N THR A 283 -4.39 6.25 -1.61
CA THR A 283 -4.59 7.61 -2.11
C THR A 283 -6.08 7.85 -2.36
N GLN A 284 -6.55 9.04 -2.05
CA GLN A 284 -7.94 9.44 -2.27
C GLN A 284 -7.99 10.79 -2.98
N LEU A 285 -9.07 11.04 -3.73
CA LEU A 285 -9.31 12.35 -4.35
C LEU A 285 -9.76 13.38 -3.31
N GLY A 286 -9.34 14.62 -3.52
CA GLY A 286 -9.71 15.77 -2.70
C GLY A 286 -8.89 15.91 -1.43
N TRP A 287 -9.15 16.97 -0.68
CA TRP A 287 -8.69 17.12 0.70
C TRP A 287 -9.62 16.32 1.60
N GLN A 288 -9.12 15.25 2.22
CA GLN A 288 -9.79 14.61 3.33
C GLN A 288 -9.52 15.47 4.60
N SER A 289 -10.36 16.48 4.84
CA SER A 289 -10.29 17.33 6.04
C SER A 289 -10.80 16.56 7.27
N ASP A 290 -10.10 16.71 8.41
CA ASP A 290 -10.41 16.15 9.75
C ASP A 290 -9.93 14.74 10.08
N GLN A 291 -9.20 14.04 9.21
CA GLN A 291 -8.44 12.90 9.71
C GLN A 291 -7.16 13.45 10.34
N ALA A 292 -7.02 13.27 11.66
CA ALA A 292 -5.71 13.22 12.28
C ALA A 292 -4.80 12.40 11.36
N ALA A 293 -3.52 12.81 11.21
CA ALA A 293 -2.56 12.06 10.41
C ALA A 293 -2.78 10.57 10.69
N PRO A 294 -2.91 9.71 9.65
CA PRO A 294 -3.27 8.32 9.86
C PRO A 294 -2.36 7.82 10.97
N GLU A 295 -2.95 7.39 12.08
CA GLU A 295 -2.19 6.95 13.25
C GLU A 295 -1.44 5.72 12.76
N VAL A 296 -0.24 5.94 12.24
CA VAL A 296 0.71 4.86 12.04
C VAL A 296 0.90 4.34 13.43
N PRO A 297 0.50 3.09 13.68
CA PRO A 297 0.64 2.53 14.99
C PRO A 297 2.03 2.77 15.54
N SER A 298 2.12 3.31 16.76
CA SER A 298 3.40 3.52 17.46
C SER A 298 4.31 2.29 17.35
N MET A 299 3.73 1.08 17.35
CA MET A 299 4.46 -0.17 17.17
C MET A 299 5.04 -0.42 15.78
N GLN A 300 4.38 0.01 14.71
CA GLN A 300 4.97 -0.05 13.37
C GLN A 300 6.17 0.88 13.25
N GLN A 301 6.12 2.04 13.91
CA GLN A 301 7.24 2.98 14.00
C GLN A 301 8.38 2.38 14.85
N VAL A 302 8.09 1.88 16.05
CA VAL A 302 9.08 1.24 16.94
C VAL A 302 9.77 0.06 16.25
N LEU A 303 9.01 -0.81 15.57
CA LEU A 303 9.57 -1.91 14.80
C LEU A 303 10.47 -1.38 13.67
N ALA A 304 10.05 -0.34 12.96
CA ALA A 304 10.82 0.25 11.87
C ALA A 304 12.13 0.89 12.35
N GLU A 305 12.10 1.63 13.45
CA GLU A 305 13.28 2.22 14.09
C GLU A 305 14.25 1.13 14.53
N ARG A 306 13.74 0.06 15.15
CA ARG A 306 14.56 -1.09 15.55
C ARG A 306 15.21 -1.79 14.36
N ILE A 307 14.49 -1.92 13.24
CA ILE A 307 15.04 -2.46 11.99
C ILE A 307 16.16 -1.55 11.46
N ASP A 308 16.03 -0.23 11.52
CA ASP A 308 17.06 0.71 11.06
C ASP A 308 18.32 0.65 11.91
N GLU A 309 18.17 0.66 13.25
CA GLU A 309 19.28 0.53 14.20
C GLU A 309 20.11 -0.74 13.92
N LEU A 310 19.42 -1.88 13.84
CA LEU A 310 20.06 -3.16 13.58
C LEU A 310 20.66 -3.21 12.16
N THR A 311 20.01 -2.61 11.17
CA THR A 311 20.54 -2.55 9.80
C THR A 311 21.81 -1.72 9.77
N ALA A 312 21.86 -0.57 10.45
CA ALA A 312 23.05 0.26 10.56
C ALA A 312 24.19 -0.49 11.25
N LEU A 313 23.90 -1.15 12.38
CA LEU A 313 24.86 -1.97 13.13
C LEU A 313 25.46 -3.09 12.26
N PHE A 314 24.61 -3.90 11.61
CA PHE A 314 25.08 -5.01 10.78
C PHE A 314 25.78 -4.53 9.50
N THR A 315 25.41 -3.37 8.97
CA THR A 315 26.11 -2.78 7.82
C THR A 315 27.50 -2.30 8.21
N ALA A 316 27.66 -1.63 9.37
CA ALA A 316 28.94 -1.16 9.87
C ALA A 316 29.94 -2.32 10.10
N GLN A 317 29.49 -3.41 10.73
CA GLN A 317 30.30 -4.61 10.94
C GLN A 317 30.79 -5.27 9.64
N ARG A 318 30.07 -5.06 8.54
CA ARG A 318 30.32 -5.69 7.24
C ARG A 318 31.02 -4.79 6.22
N GLN A 319 31.40 -3.57 6.60
CA GLN A 319 32.09 -2.64 5.69
C GLN A 319 33.37 -3.22 5.06
N ARG A 320 34.00 -4.24 5.67
CA ARG A 320 35.18 -4.94 5.12
C ARG A 320 34.88 -5.92 3.98
N GLN A 321 33.61 -6.23 3.65
CA GLN A 321 33.25 -7.26 2.65
C GLN A 321 32.45 -6.78 1.42
N GLY A 322 32.05 -5.49 1.36
CA GLY A 322 31.60 -4.80 0.13
C GLY A 322 30.25 -5.19 -0.52
N GLY A 323 29.52 -4.17 -1.01
CA GLY A 323 28.47 -4.28 -2.05
C GLY A 323 27.00 -4.33 -1.61
N ARG A 324 26.08 -4.21 -2.60
CA ARG A 324 24.60 -4.28 -2.45
C ARG A 324 24.14 -5.54 -1.70
N ARG A 325 24.85 -6.65 -1.89
CA ARG A 325 24.59 -7.96 -1.27
C ARG A 325 24.80 -7.96 0.25
N ALA A 326 25.80 -7.23 0.74
CA ALA A 326 26.07 -7.08 2.17
C ALA A 326 24.94 -6.30 2.86
N GLN A 327 24.45 -5.25 2.20
CA GLN A 327 23.32 -4.43 2.65
C GLN A 327 22.01 -5.22 2.68
N ASP A 328 21.69 -5.97 1.61
CA ASP A 328 20.53 -6.86 1.55
C ASP A 328 20.53 -7.89 2.69
N THR A 329 21.71 -8.45 2.99
CA THR A 329 21.85 -9.44 4.06
C THR A 329 21.75 -8.79 5.43
N ALA A 330 22.21 -7.55 5.60
CA ALA A 330 22.10 -6.78 6.85
C ALA A 330 20.63 -6.45 7.15
N GLU A 331 19.88 -5.97 6.15
CA GLU A 331 18.45 -5.68 6.27
C GLU A 331 17.62 -6.94 6.59
N LYS A 332 17.96 -8.09 5.99
CA LYS A 332 17.34 -9.39 6.33
C LYS A 332 17.61 -9.78 7.78
N TRP A 333 18.86 -9.69 8.24
CA TRP A 333 19.22 -10.01 9.63
C TRP A 333 18.51 -9.08 10.62
N ALA A 334 18.50 -7.78 10.34
CA ALA A 334 17.83 -6.77 11.13
C ALA A 334 16.33 -7.03 11.24
N THR A 335 15.66 -7.29 10.10
CA THR A 335 14.23 -7.61 10.08
C THR A 335 13.92 -8.86 10.89
N ILE A 336 14.69 -9.95 10.71
CA ILE A 336 14.47 -11.20 11.43
C ILE A 336 14.65 -10.99 12.94
N LEU A 337 15.73 -10.31 13.36
CA LEU A 337 16.02 -10.11 14.78
C LEU A 337 14.99 -9.18 15.44
N ALA A 338 14.66 -8.04 14.84
CA ALA A 338 13.67 -7.11 15.36
C ALA A 338 12.30 -7.79 15.53
N ARG A 339 11.88 -8.60 14.55
CA ARG A 339 10.63 -9.36 14.63
C ARG A 339 10.66 -10.44 15.71
N ARG A 340 11.80 -11.11 15.93
CA ARG A 340 11.98 -12.07 17.05
C ARG A 340 11.89 -11.39 18.41
N GLU A 341 12.42 -10.18 18.55
CA GLU A 341 12.32 -9.37 19.77
C GLU A 341 10.86 -8.98 20.07
N GLN A 342 10.04 -8.80 19.02
CA GLN A 342 8.60 -8.52 19.11
C GLN A 342 7.71 -9.78 19.27
N GLY A 343 8.30 -10.96 19.44
CA GLY A 343 7.58 -12.19 19.77
C GLY A 343 7.18 -13.09 18.59
N ASP A 344 7.48 -12.73 17.34
CA ASP A 344 7.20 -13.61 16.19
C ASP A 344 8.01 -14.92 16.29
N SER A 345 7.41 -16.05 15.92
CA SER A 345 8.11 -17.33 15.76
C SER A 345 8.98 -17.32 14.49
N LEU A 346 10.01 -18.19 14.47
CA LEU A 346 10.86 -18.33 13.28
C LEU A 346 10.10 -18.86 12.06
N GLN A 347 9.08 -19.67 12.29
CA GLN A 347 8.26 -20.23 11.22
C GLN A 347 7.44 -19.14 10.53
N GLU A 348 6.79 -18.28 11.31
CA GLU A 348 6.04 -17.14 10.76
C GLU A 348 6.93 -16.14 10.02
N ILE A 349 8.13 -15.86 10.56
CA ILE A 349 9.10 -14.99 9.89
C ILE A 349 9.54 -15.61 8.56
N ALA A 350 9.84 -16.90 8.54
CA ALA A 350 10.26 -17.62 7.34
C ALA A 350 9.18 -17.57 6.24
N GLU A 351 7.93 -17.88 6.59
CA GLU A 351 6.79 -17.86 5.68
C GLU A 351 6.55 -16.45 5.12
N GLN A 352 6.46 -15.43 5.99
CA GLN A 352 6.17 -14.07 5.55
C GLN A 352 7.31 -13.44 4.75
N MET A 353 8.57 -13.72 5.11
CA MET A 353 9.72 -13.25 4.35
C MET A 353 10.01 -14.07 3.09
N GLN A 354 9.29 -15.18 2.87
CA GLN A 354 9.57 -16.17 1.82
C GLN A 354 11.01 -16.67 1.86
N LEU A 355 11.43 -17.09 3.04
CA LEU A 355 12.74 -17.69 3.29
C LEU A 355 12.55 -19.15 3.71
N PRO A 356 13.46 -20.07 3.34
CA PRO A 356 13.50 -21.39 3.94
C PRO A 356 13.65 -21.28 5.47
N TYR A 357 12.95 -22.11 6.23
CA TYR A 357 12.99 -22.09 7.70
C TYR A 357 14.42 -22.17 8.25
N GLU A 358 15.25 -23.06 7.70
CA GLU A 358 16.67 -23.18 8.10
C GLU A 358 17.48 -21.91 7.82
N THR A 359 17.13 -21.17 6.77
CA THR A 359 17.75 -19.87 6.49
C THR A 359 17.34 -18.84 7.53
N ALA A 360 16.04 -18.76 7.88
CA ALA A 360 15.56 -17.84 8.91
C ALA A 360 16.18 -18.15 10.29
N LYS A 361 16.29 -19.43 10.66
CA LYS A 361 16.95 -19.91 11.88
C LYS A 361 18.43 -19.56 11.92
N THR A 362 19.15 -19.80 10.82
CA THR A 362 20.58 -19.46 10.69
C THR A 362 20.79 -17.96 10.80
N TYR A 363 20.01 -17.17 10.07
CA TYR A 363 20.11 -15.70 10.11
C TYR A 363 19.75 -15.14 11.47
N SER A 364 18.73 -15.68 12.16
CA SER A 364 18.39 -15.26 13.53
C SER A 364 19.53 -15.53 14.51
N LYS A 365 20.16 -16.71 14.43
CA LYS A 365 21.31 -17.07 15.29
C LYS A 365 22.50 -16.13 15.04
N LEU A 366 22.83 -15.90 13.77
CA LEU A 366 23.96 -15.04 13.41
C LEU A 366 23.71 -13.56 13.76
N ALA A 367 22.49 -13.06 13.51
CA ALA A 367 22.10 -11.69 13.86
C ALA A 367 22.16 -11.46 15.37
N ARG A 368 21.67 -12.42 16.18
CA ARG A 368 21.73 -12.33 17.64
C ARG A 368 23.18 -12.29 18.15
N ARG A 369 24.05 -13.15 17.61
CA ARG A 369 25.47 -13.16 17.98
C ARG A 369 26.15 -11.84 17.63
N ALA A 370 25.94 -11.35 16.42
CA ALA A 370 26.49 -10.08 15.95
C ALA A 370 26.02 -8.87 16.78
N ALA A 371 24.75 -8.86 17.21
CA ALA A 371 24.23 -7.82 18.09
C ALA A 371 24.86 -7.88 19.50
N GLN A 372 25.09 -9.08 20.04
CA GLN A 372 25.74 -9.28 21.34
C GLN A 372 27.22 -8.86 21.33
N GLU A 373 27.96 -9.19 20.27
CA GLU A 373 29.37 -8.78 20.08
C GLU A 373 29.55 -7.25 20.01
N SER A 374 28.47 -6.49 19.76
CA SER A 374 28.48 -5.02 19.74
C SER A 374 28.22 -4.37 21.11
N HIS A 375 27.66 -5.14 22.06
CA HIS A 375 27.34 -4.68 23.41
C HIS A 375 28.40 -5.09 24.44
N SER A 376 29.46 -5.79 24.01
CA SER A 376 30.64 -6.05 24.83
C SER A 376 31.66 -4.92 24.63
N PRO A 377 32.09 -4.23 25.71
CA PRO A 377 33.00 -3.09 25.64
C PRO A 377 34.40 -3.44 25.13
#